data_AF-A0A0D0S5N2-F1
#
_entry.id   AF-A0A0D0S5N2-F1
#
_cell.length_a   1.000
_cell.length_b   1.000
_cell.length_c   1.000
_cell.angle_alpha   90.00
_cell.angle_beta   90.00
_cell.angle_gamma   90.00
#
_symmetry.space_group_name_H-M   'P 1'
#
loop_
_entity.id
_entity.type
_entity.pdbx_description
1 polymer ?
#
loop_
_entity_poly.entity_id
_entity_poly.type
_entity_poly.pdbx_seq_one_letter_code
_entity_poly.pdbx_strand_id
1 'polypeptide(L)'
;MSQPATRTATDWTLAGALIALGGLFCLWFWPAPDWSTRDLVALLVFAAPPLLLGVAKLAGARTAGYWGSVLALAWFSHGIMVAWTRPAELVFALLETALALVIIFAANLPGLKGRFGARKRG
;
A
#
# COMPACT_ATOMS: atom_id res chain seq x y z
N MET A 1 24.82 -20.44 8.11
CA MET A 1 23.50 -20.94 7.71
C MET A 1 22.44 -20.02 8.29
N SER A 2 22.02 -19.03 7.51
CA SER A 2 21.04 -18.02 7.95
C SER A 2 19.66 -18.66 7.98
N GLN A 3 19.09 -18.81 9.18
CA GLN A 3 17.72 -19.28 9.39
C GLN A 3 16.75 -18.48 8.49
N PRO A 4 15.91 -19.11 7.64
CA PRO A 4 14.91 -18.39 6.89
C PRO A 4 13.92 -17.79 7.90
N ALA A 5 13.95 -16.47 8.06
CA ALA A 5 13.02 -15.76 8.93
C ALA A 5 11.60 -16.12 8.51
N THR A 6 10.86 -16.80 9.37
CA THR A 6 9.47 -17.19 9.15
C THR A 6 8.65 -15.92 8.93
N ARG A 7 8.31 -15.62 7.67
CA ARG A 7 7.44 -14.49 7.32
C ARG A 7 6.09 -14.68 8.01
N THR A 8 5.67 -13.66 8.74
CA THR A 8 4.41 -13.72 9.50
C THR A 8 3.22 -13.50 8.57
N ALA A 9 2.02 -13.92 8.97
CA ALA A 9 0.79 -13.65 8.21
C ALA A 9 0.60 -12.15 7.90
N THR A 10 1.07 -11.28 8.79
CA THR A 10 1.05 -9.82 8.63
C THR A 10 1.98 -9.32 7.51
N ASP A 11 3.11 -10.01 7.29
CA ASP A 11 4.02 -9.66 6.19
C ASP A 11 3.39 -9.97 4.84
N TRP A 12 2.63 -11.06 4.76
CA TRP A 12 1.88 -11.45 3.56
C TRP A 12 0.68 -10.55 3.30
N THR A 13 -0.05 -10.11 4.33
CA THR A 13 -1.15 -9.15 4.14
C THR A 13 -0.65 -7.80 3.68
N LEU A 14 0.48 -7.30 4.22
CA LEU A 14 1.06 -6.04 3.77
C LEU A 14 1.57 -6.12 2.33
N ALA A 15 2.27 -7.20 1.96
CA ALA A 15 2.72 -7.42 0.58
C ALA A 15 1.53 -7.55 -0.37
N GLY A 16 0.49 -8.31 0.01
CA GLY A 16 -0.73 -8.47 -0.77
C GLY A 16 -1.48 -7.16 -0.97
N ALA A 17 -1.60 -6.34 0.08
CA ALA A 17 -2.26 -5.04 0.01
C ALA A 17 -1.50 -4.05 -0.89
N LEU A 18 -0.16 -4.05 -0.83
CA LEU A 18 0.68 -3.22 -1.70
C LEU A 18 0.58 -3.63 -3.18
N ILE A 19 0.58 -4.94 -3.46
CA ILE A 19 0.40 -5.46 -4.81
C ILE A 19 -1.01 -5.15 -5.32
N ALA A 20 -2.04 -5.35 -4.49
CA ALA A 20 -3.41 -5.01 -4.84
C ALA A 20 -3.56 -3.50 -5.11
N LEU A 21 -2.84 -2.64 -4.39
CA LEU A 21 -2.84 -1.19 -4.62
C LEU A 21 -2.24 -0.85 -5.99
N GLY A 22 -1.10 -1.46 -6.33
CA GLY A 22 -0.51 -1.34 -7.66
C GLY A 22 -1.44 -1.85 -8.77
N GLY A 23 -2.11 -2.99 -8.54
CA GLY A 23 -3.09 -3.56 -9.45
C GLY A 23 -4.31 -2.67 -9.66
N LEU A 24 -4.81 -2.04 -8.59
CA LEU A 24 -5.88 -1.06 -8.66
C LEU A 24 -5.48 0.13 -9.54
N PHE A 25 -4.27 0.67 -9.37
CA PHE A 25 -3.76 1.74 -10.23
C PHE A 25 -3.61 1.31 -11.69
N CYS A 26 -3.13 0.09 -11.96
CA CYS A 26 -3.05 -0.44 -13.33
C CYS A 26 -4.42 -0.62 -13.98
N LEU A 27 -5.45 -1.01 -13.22
CA LEU A 27 -6.82 -1.15 -13.71
C LEU A 27 -7.50 0.20 -13.93
N TRP A 28 -7.24 1.14 -13.03
CA TRP A 28 -7.81 2.48 -13.08
C TRP A 28 -7.21 3.26 -14.26
N PHE A 29 -5.89 3.26 -14.38
CA PHE A 29 -5.18 3.78 -15.55
C PHE A 29 -4.95 2.66 -16.56
N TRP A 30 -5.94 1.83 -16.91
CA TRP A 30 -5.77 0.91 -18.05
C TRP A 30 -5.90 1.68 -19.37
N PRO A 31 -5.18 1.32 -20.46
CA PRO A 31 -5.23 2.06 -21.72
C PRO A 31 -6.63 2.25 -22.28
N ALA A 32 -7.14 3.48 -22.19
CA ALA A 32 -8.23 3.97 -23.02
C ALA A 32 -7.66 4.42 -24.39
N PRO A 33 -8.49 4.51 -25.44
CA PRO A 33 -8.05 4.91 -26.79
C PRO A 33 -7.28 6.24 -26.85
N ASP A 34 -7.48 7.13 -25.87
CA ASP A 34 -6.92 8.49 -25.81
C ASP A 34 -5.68 8.59 -24.89
N TRP A 35 -4.97 7.48 -24.69
CA TRP A 35 -3.87 7.37 -23.76
C TRP A 35 -2.72 8.35 -24.05
N SER A 36 -2.41 9.21 -23.07
CA SER A 36 -1.34 10.20 -23.17
C SER A 36 -0.14 9.85 -22.30
N THR A 37 1.03 10.44 -22.61
CA THR A 37 2.25 10.29 -21.78
C THR A 37 2.03 10.74 -20.33
N ARG A 38 1.05 11.61 -20.07
CA ARG A 38 0.71 12.09 -18.73
C ARG A 38 0.10 10.98 -17.86
N ASP A 39 -0.72 10.12 -18.46
CA ASP A 39 -1.38 9.01 -17.77
C ASP A 39 -0.36 7.92 -17.42
N LEU A 40 0.62 7.70 -18.30
CA LEU A 40 1.79 6.85 -18.03
C LEU A 40 2.63 7.35 -16.85
N VAL A 41 2.89 8.65 -16.78
CA VAL A 41 3.66 9.25 -15.67
C VAL A 41 2.88 9.14 -14.36
N ALA A 42 1.57 9.40 -14.38
CA ALA A 42 0.72 9.21 -13.20
C ALA A 42 0.76 7.75 -12.72
N LEU A 43 0.59 6.79 -13.64
CA LEU A 43 0.65 5.36 -13.33
C LEU A 43 2.03 4.98 -12.75
N LEU A 44 3.12 5.48 -13.34
CA LEU A 44 4.46 5.20 -12.83
C LEU A 44 4.67 5.81 -11.43
N VAL A 45 4.27 7.06 -11.22
CA VAL A 45 4.47 7.76 -9.94
C VAL A 45 3.61 7.16 -8.83
N PHE A 46 2.40 6.70 -9.14
CA PHE A 46 1.47 6.17 -8.14
C PHE A 46 1.54 4.65 -7.97
N ALA A 47 1.82 3.87 -9.02
CA ALA A 47 1.88 2.40 -8.97
C ALA A 47 3.29 1.83 -8.79
N ALA A 48 4.35 2.55 -9.19
CA ALA A 48 5.72 2.05 -8.99
C ALA A 48 6.15 2.01 -7.52
N PRO A 49 5.93 3.05 -6.68
CA PRO A 49 6.33 2.99 -5.29
C PRO A 49 5.66 1.87 -4.46
N PRO A 50 4.35 1.56 -4.59
CA PRO A 50 3.74 0.48 -3.83
C PRO A 50 4.19 -0.90 -4.34
N LEU A 51 4.42 -1.07 -5.65
CA LEU A 51 5.01 -2.30 -6.19
C LEU A 51 6.45 -2.49 -5.70
N LEU A 52 7.28 -1.44 -5.74
CA LEU A 52 8.64 -1.45 -5.21
C LEU A 52 8.66 -1.81 -3.72
N LEU A 53 7.75 -1.25 -2.92
CA LEU A 53 7.63 -1.57 -1.51
C LEU A 53 7.13 -2.99 -1.27
N GLY A 54 6.19 -3.49 -2.08
CA GLY A 54 5.72 -4.87 -2.03
C GLY A 54 6.86 -5.85 -2.29
N VAL A 55 7.65 -5.59 -3.34
CA VAL A 55 8.85 -6.37 -3.67
C VAL A 55 9.92 -6.23 -2.60
N ALA A 56 10.19 -5.02 -2.09
CA ALA A 56 11.15 -4.78 -1.01
C ALA A 56 10.73 -5.51 0.27
N LYS A 57 9.42 -5.60 0.55
CA LYS A 57 8.92 -6.35 1.70
C LYS A 57 9.07 -7.85 1.49
N LEU A 58 8.79 -8.36 0.28
CA LEU A 58 9.12 -9.74 -0.09
C LEU A 58 10.63 -10.01 0.02
N ALA A 59 11.49 -9.06 -0.34
CA ALA A 59 12.94 -9.15 -0.19
C ALA A 59 13.42 -9.10 1.28
N GLY A 60 12.53 -8.90 2.26
CA GLY A 60 12.84 -8.92 3.69
C GLY A 60 13.27 -7.58 4.27
N ALA A 61 13.06 -6.45 3.56
CA ALA A 61 13.42 -5.14 4.07
C ALA A 61 12.63 -4.79 5.35
N ARG A 62 13.35 -4.53 6.44
CA ARG A 62 12.75 -4.10 7.73
C ARG A 62 12.09 -2.73 7.65
N THR A 63 12.56 -1.85 6.77
CA THR A 63 12.05 -0.48 6.60
C THR A 63 10.79 -0.39 5.75
N ALA A 64 10.44 -1.46 5.02
CA ALA A 64 9.30 -1.44 4.09
C ALA A 64 7.94 -1.24 4.78
N GLY A 65 7.79 -1.66 6.04
CA GLY A 65 6.57 -1.37 6.82
C GLY A 65 6.42 0.12 7.13
N TYR A 66 7.51 0.78 7.53
CA TYR A 66 7.51 2.22 7.83
C TYR A 66 7.27 3.07 6.59
N TRP A 67 8.01 2.82 5.51
CA TRP A 67 7.81 3.55 4.26
C TRP A 67 6.45 3.24 3.63
N GLY A 68 5.95 2.01 3.79
CA GLY A 68 4.62 1.61 3.37
C GLY A 68 3.51 2.39 4.06
N SER A 69 3.59 2.61 5.38
CA SER A 69 2.59 3.41 6.10
C SER A 69 2.68 4.90 5.77
N VAL A 70 3.90 5.46 5.62
CA VAL A 70 4.09 6.86 5.23
C VAL A 70 3.51 7.14 3.85
N LEU A 71 3.81 6.29 2.87
CA LEU A 71 3.27 6.47 1.52
C LEU A 71 1.76 6.15 1.46
N ALA A 72 1.26 5.20 2.25
CA ALA A 72 -0.18 4.95 2.39
C ALA A 72 -0.96 6.18 2.87
N LEU A 73 -0.37 7.05 3.69
CA LEU A 73 -1.03 8.31 4.07
C LEU A 73 -1.19 9.26 2.88
N ALA A 74 -0.20 9.31 1.99
CA ALA A 74 -0.29 10.09 0.76
C ALA A 74 -1.38 9.54 -0.18
N TRP A 75 -1.46 8.22 -0.38
CA TRP A 75 -2.53 7.58 -1.15
C TRP A 75 -3.91 7.78 -0.51
N PHE A 76 -4.03 7.69 0.82
CA PHE A 76 -5.28 7.99 1.51
C PHE A 76 -5.77 9.43 1.22
N SER A 77 -4.88 10.41 1.32
CA SER A 77 -5.21 11.81 1.00
C SER A 77 -5.60 11.97 -0.47
N HIS A 78 -4.89 11.28 -1.37
CA HIS A 78 -5.18 11.27 -2.80
C HIS A 78 -6.56 10.67 -3.11
N GLY A 79 -6.85 9.48 -2.59
CA GLY A 79 -8.15 8.81 -2.76
C GLY A 79 -9.32 9.67 -2.28
N ILE A 80 -9.18 10.33 -1.13
CA ILE A 80 -10.20 11.28 -0.65
C ILE A 80 -10.31 12.48 -1.61
N MET A 81 -9.20 13.09 -2.02
CA MET A 81 -9.21 14.20 -2.98
C MET A 81 -9.93 13.82 -4.28
N VAL A 82 -9.65 12.63 -4.83
CA VAL A 82 -10.26 12.13 -6.06
C VAL A 82 -11.74 11.82 -5.86
N ALA A 83 -12.11 11.20 -4.74
CA ALA A 83 -13.51 10.93 -4.40
C ALA A 83 -14.38 12.20 -4.40
N TRP A 84 -13.84 13.31 -3.88
CA TRP A 84 -14.57 14.59 -3.84
C TRP A 84 -14.47 15.41 -5.13
N THR A 85 -13.41 15.24 -5.93
CA THR A 85 -13.20 16.03 -7.16
C THR A 85 -13.80 15.36 -8.39
N ARG A 86 -13.85 14.03 -8.43
CA ARG A 86 -14.27 13.24 -9.59
C ARG A 86 -15.29 12.17 -9.20
N PRO A 87 -16.60 12.51 -9.18
CA PRO A 87 -17.64 11.59 -8.75
C PRO A 87 -17.73 10.33 -9.64
N ALA A 88 -17.34 10.43 -10.92
CA ALA A 88 -17.32 9.29 -11.83
C ALA A 88 -16.33 8.18 -11.40
N GLU A 89 -15.31 8.52 -10.63
CA GLU A 89 -14.23 7.61 -10.23
C GLU A 89 -14.33 7.22 -8.74
N LEU A 90 -15.47 7.53 -8.09
CA LEU A 90 -15.72 7.32 -6.66
C LEU A 90 -15.43 5.90 -6.17
N VAL A 91 -15.84 4.89 -6.93
CA VAL A 91 -15.68 3.49 -6.52
C VAL A 91 -14.20 3.12 -6.43
N PHE A 92 -13.40 3.56 -7.40
CA PHE A 92 -11.96 3.32 -7.39
C PHE A 92 -11.27 4.14 -6.30
N ALA A 93 -11.69 5.39 -6.11
CA ALA A 93 -11.16 6.26 -5.06
C ALA A 93 -11.43 5.72 -3.64
N LEU A 94 -12.62 5.16 -3.40
CA LEU A 94 -12.97 4.50 -2.15
C LEU A 94 -12.20 3.20 -1.95
N LEU A 95 -12.00 2.42 -3.02
CA LEU A 95 -11.17 1.21 -2.97
C LEU A 95 -9.71 1.54 -2.62
N GLU A 96 -9.12 2.55 -3.26
CA GLU A 96 -7.77 3.03 -2.92
C GLU A 96 -7.68 3.45 -1.46
N THR A 97 -8.64 4.25 -1.01
CA THR A 97 -8.73 4.73 0.38
C THR A 97 -8.80 3.56 1.37
N ALA A 98 -9.65 2.56 1.10
CA ALA A 98 -9.78 1.37 1.94
C ALA A 98 -8.47 0.55 1.98
N LEU A 99 -7.81 0.39 0.84
CA LEU A 99 -6.53 -0.31 0.74
C LEU A 99 -5.41 0.41 1.49
N ALA A 100 -5.35 1.74 1.40
CA ALA A 100 -4.41 2.56 2.15
C ALA A 100 -4.57 2.36 3.67
N LEU A 101 -5.81 2.33 4.17
CA LEU A 101 -6.09 2.01 5.57
C LEU A 101 -5.58 0.61 5.94
N VAL A 102 -5.86 -0.39 5.11
CA VAL A 102 -5.36 -1.76 5.34
C VAL A 102 -3.83 -1.80 5.43
N ILE A 103 -3.11 -1.07 4.56
CA ILE A 103 -1.65 -0.97 4.59
C ILE A 103 -1.18 -0.31 5.90
N ILE A 104 -1.80 0.80 6.31
CA ILE A 104 -1.45 1.51 7.55
C ILE A 104 -1.66 0.58 8.74
N PHE A 105 -2.80 -0.09 8.85
CA PHE A 105 -3.07 -1.02 9.95
C PHE A 105 -2.09 -2.20 9.91
N ALA A 106 -1.91 -2.87 8.77
CA ALA A 106 -0.99 -4.00 8.64
C ALA A 106 0.45 -3.63 8.98
N ALA A 107 0.92 -2.43 8.61
CA ALA A 107 2.25 -1.91 8.94
C ALA A 107 2.42 -1.62 10.43
N ASN A 108 1.39 -1.10 11.09
CA ASN A 108 1.45 -0.71 12.50
C ASN A 108 1.21 -1.87 13.47
N LEU A 109 0.49 -2.93 13.06
CA LEU A 109 0.16 -4.08 13.92
C LEU A 109 1.37 -4.76 14.60
N PRO A 110 2.50 -5.05 13.92
CA PRO A 110 3.65 -5.70 14.55
C PRO A 110 4.33 -4.79 15.59
N GLY A 111 4.45 -3.48 15.29
CA GLY A 111 5.03 -2.49 16.20
C GLY A 111 4.14 -2.24 17.42
N LEU A 112 2.81 -2.27 17.23
CA LEU A 112 1.83 -2.13 18.29
C LEU A 112 1.80 -3.37 19.19
N LYS A 113 1.82 -4.58 18.63
CA LYS A 113 1.91 -5.84 19.41
C LYS A 113 3.19 -5.92 20.24
N GLY A 114 4.32 -5.46 19.72
CA GLY A 114 5.58 -5.40 20.46
C GLY A 114 5.54 -4.44 21.66
N ARG A 115 4.88 -3.29 21.52
CA ARG A 115 4.76 -2.28 22.61
C ARG A 115 3.66 -2.60 23.62
N PHE A 116 2.54 -3.18 23.19
CA PHE A 116 1.41 -3.52 24.07
C PHE A 116 1.54 -4.91 24.72
N GLY A 117 2.30 -5.85 24.15
CA GLY A 117 2.59 -7.14 24.76
C GLY A 117 3.51 -7.07 25.99
N ALA A 118 4.35 -6.03 26.08
CA ALA A 118 5.23 -5.80 27.22
C ALA A 118 4.48 -5.39 28.51
N ARG A 119 3.21 -4.98 28.41
CA ARG A 119 2.42 -4.52 29.55
C ARG A 119 1.68 -5.62 30.31
N LYS A 120 1.81 -6.89 29.90
CA LYS A 120 1.17 -8.04 30.56
C LYS A 120 2.10 -8.86 31.48
N ARG A 121 3.34 -8.40 31.69
CA ARG A 121 4.25 -8.90 32.72
C ARG A 121 4.51 -7.78 33.73
N GLY A 122 3.52 -7.50 34.56
CA GLY A 122 3.59 -6.63 35.73
C GLY A 122 2.72 -7.25 36.80
#